data_AF-A0A7R9W3D8-F1
#
_entry.id   AF-A0A7R9W3D8-F1
#
_cell.length_a   1.000
_cell.length_b   1.000
_cell.length_c   1.000
_cell.angle_alpha   90.00
_cell.angle_beta   90.00
_cell.angle_gamma   90.00
#
_symmetry.space_group_name_H-M   'P 1'
#
loop_
_entity.id
_entity.type
_entity.pdbx_description
1 polymer ?
#
loop_
_entity_poly.entity_id
_entity_poly.type
_entity_poly.pdbx_seq_one_letter_code
_entity_poly.pdbx_strand_id
1 'polypeptide(L)'
;GGTAGRTPNARGGGDAYRTPGGGNGHGGGLGGAHHHGGGPPSIVQLPQVPSTMRQTDVPPTDRERVEVEIIKSLIDSYFGIVRKNFIDMVPKTVMHFLVNHVRDAMQNELVAELYRDSEVPSLMREADDVAQRRETC
;
A
#
# COMPACT_ATOMS: atom_id res chain seq x y z
N GLY A 1 42.54 -27.31 -19.33
CA GLY A 1 41.28 -26.97 -18.64
C GLY A 1 40.54 -25.95 -19.47
N GLY A 2 39.22 -26.10 -19.61
CA GLY A 2 38.34 -25.11 -20.25
C GLY A 2 37.63 -25.63 -21.50
N THR A 3 36.61 -26.47 -21.33
CA THR A 3 35.62 -26.76 -22.38
C THR A 3 34.36 -25.94 -22.11
N ALA A 4 33.93 -25.20 -23.14
CA ALA A 4 32.81 -24.28 -23.13
C ALA A 4 31.46 -25.00 -22.99
N GLY A 5 30.60 -24.46 -22.12
CA GLY A 5 29.23 -24.90 -21.92
C GLY A 5 28.32 -24.50 -23.07
N ARG A 6 27.54 -25.47 -23.55
CA ARG A 6 26.33 -25.28 -24.35
C ARG A 6 25.30 -26.29 -23.87
N THR A 7 24.27 -25.82 -23.17
CA THR A 7 23.03 -26.59 -22.94
C THR A 7 21.85 -25.74 -23.41
N PRO A 8 20.88 -26.33 -24.14
CA PRO A 8 19.79 -25.60 -24.74
C PRO A 8 18.61 -25.43 -23.78
N ASN A 9 17.88 -24.35 -24.05
CA ASN A 9 16.65 -23.86 -23.46
C ASN A 9 15.51 -24.92 -23.49
N ALA A 10 14.96 -25.25 -22.32
CA ALA A 10 13.80 -26.13 -22.15
C ALA A 10 12.59 -25.33 -21.62
N ARG A 11 11.76 -24.89 -22.57
CA ARG A 11 10.29 -24.99 -22.64
C ARG A 11 9.54 -25.37 -21.34
N GLY A 12 8.59 -24.51 -20.92
CA GLY A 12 7.56 -24.90 -19.96
C GLY A 12 6.69 -23.72 -19.49
N GLY A 13 5.81 -23.22 -20.37
CA GLY A 13 4.81 -22.20 -20.03
C GLY A 13 3.39 -22.74 -20.18
N GLY A 14 2.53 -22.34 -19.25
CA GLY A 14 1.09 -22.14 -19.47
C GLY A 14 0.18 -23.34 -19.21
N ASP A 15 -0.33 -23.44 -17.99
CA ASP A 15 -1.49 -24.27 -17.65
C ASP A 15 -2.76 -23.74 -18.34
N ALA A 16 -3.24 -24.48 -19.33
CA ALA A 16 -4.53 -24.29 -19.97
C ALA A 16 -5.53 -25.32 -19.40
N TYR A 17 -6.43 -24.89 -18.52
CA TYR A 17 -7.58 -25.73 -18.15
C TYR A 17 -8.70 -25.55 -19.18
N ARG A 18 -9.11 -26.71 -19.69
CA ARG A 18 -10.04 -26.97 -20.77
C ARG A 18 -11.45 -27.12 -20.21
N THR A 19 -12.37 -26.27 -20.63
CA THR A 19 -13.82 -26.47 -20.44
C THR A 19 -14.34 -27.42 -21.52
N PRO A 20 -15.27 -28.33 -21.18
CA PRO A 20 -16.37 -28.60 -22.08
C PRO A 20 -17.72 -28.55 -21.35
N GLY A 21 -18.65 -27.79 -21.92
CA GLY A 21 -20.07 -27.90 -21.61
C GLY A 21 -20.70 -29.10 -22.33
N GLY A 22 -21.84 -29.56 -21.79
CA GLY A 22 -22.68 -30.59 -22.40
C GLY A 22 -23.68 -31.13 -21.38
N GLY A 23 -24.96 -30.77 -21.54
CA GLY A 23 -26.00 -30.97 -20.53
C GLY A 23 -26.96 -32.14 -20.76
N ASN A 24 -27.97 -32.13 -19.89
CA ASN A 24 -29.31 -32.72 -19.96
C ASN A 24 -29.52 -34.15 -19.43
N GLY A 25 -30.43 -34.28 -18.46
CA GLY A 25 -30.97 -35.55 -17.97
C GLY A 25 -31.93 -35.36 -16.81
N HIS A 26 -33.22 -35.60 -17.06
CA HIS A 26 -34.36 -35.42 -16.16
C HIS A 26 -34.49 -36.59 -15.16
N GLY A 27 -34.99 -36.32 -13.95
CA GLY A 27 -35.44 -37.38 -13.04
C GLY A 27 -35.90 -36.82 -11.69
N GLY A 28 -37.21 -36.82 -11.46
CA GLY A 28 -37.82 -36.44 -10.18
C GLY A 28 -37.50 -37.44 -9.06
N GLY A 29 -37.54 -36.95 -7.82
CA GLY A 29 -37.34 -37.76 -6.63
C GLY A 29 -37.66 -36.96 -5.37
N LEU A 30 -38.71 -37.40 -4.69
CA LEU A 30 -39.25 -36.89 -3.44
C LEU A 30 -38.26 -37.13 -2.29
N GLY A 31 -38.09 -36.17 -1.37
CA GLY A 31 -37.35 -36.43 -0.13
C GLY A 31 -36.93 -35.15 0.58
N GLY A 32 -37.42 -34.95 1.80
CA GLY A 32 -37.07 -33.79 2.62
C GLY A 32 -35.65 -33.82 3.15
N ALA A 33 -35.10 -32.64 3.45
CA ALA A 33 -34.06 -32.43 4.46
C ALA A 33 -33.87 -30.92 4.70
N HIS A 34 -33.98 -30.54 5.97
CA HIS A 34 -33.16 -29.57 6.70
C HIS A 34 -32.60 -28.38 5.91
N HIS A 35 -33.25 -27.23 6.10
CA HIS A 35 -32.66 -25.91 5.87
C HIS A 35 -31.49 -25.68 6.83
N HIS A 36 -30.27 -26.04 6.43
CA HIS A 36 -29.05 -25.43 6.95
C HIS A 36 -28.63 -24.31 6.01
N GLY A 37 -29.22 -23.13 6.22
CA GLY A 37 -28.76 -21.89 5.63
C GLY A 37 -27.41 -21.51 6.23
N GLY A 38 -26.36 -21.52 5.40
CA GLY A 38 -25.07 -20.92 5.72
C GLY A 38 -25.25 -19.42 5.98
N GLY A 39 -25.17 -19.04 7.24
CA GLY A 39 -25.08 -17.64 7.64
C GLY A 39 -23.66 -17.12 7.42
N PRO A 40 -23.49 -15.82 7.11
CA PRO A 40 -22.18 -15.17 7.04
C PRO A 40 -21.45 -15.29 8.39
N PRO A 41 -20.09 -15.22 8.39
CA PRO A 41 -19.32 -15.34 9.62
C PRO A 41 -19.79 -14.28 10.61
N SER A 42 -19.93 -14.68 11.88
CA SER A 42 -20.40 -13.85 12.98
C SER A 42 -19.56 -12.57 13.05
N ILE A 43 -20.06 -11.49 12.46
CA ILE A 43 -19.52 -10.16 12.66
C ILE A 43 -19.81 -9.83 14.11
N VAL A 44 -18.77 -9.54 14.89
CA VAL A 44 -18.92 -9.13 16.30
C VAL A 44 -19.77 -7.88 16.31
N GLN A 45 -21.05 -8.06 16.61
CA GLN A 45 -22.03 -6.98 16.56
C GLN A 45 -21.91 -6.21 17.86
N LEU A 46 -21.13 -5.14 17.82
CA LEU A 46 -20.93 -4.28 18.97
C LEU A 46 -22.25 -3.59 19.33
N PRO A 47 -22.62 -3.53 20.63
CA PRO A 47 -23.75 -2.72 21.08
C PRO A 47 -23.58 -1.28 20.59
N GLN A 48 -24.67 -0.67 20.14
CA GLN A 48 -24.63 0.74 19.74
C GLN A 48 -24.24 1.61 20.94
N VAL A 49 -23.30 2.53 20.70
CA VAL A 49 -22.82 3.46 21.71
C VAL A 49 -23.99 4.37 22.12
N PRO A 50 -24.35 4.45 23.41
CA PRO A 50 -25.45 5.29 23.87
C PRO A 50 -25.26 6.76 23.48
N SER A 51 -26.31 7.43 23.01
CA SER A 51 -26.28 8.85 22.60
C SER A 51 -26.03 9.83 23.75
N THR A 52 -26.19 9.38 24.99
CA THR A 52 -25.89 10.14 26.22
C THR A 52 -25.27 9.20 27.25
N MET A 53 -24.01 9.45 27.64
CA MET A 53 -23.41 8.85 28.83
C MET A 53 -24.02 9.52 30.06
N ARG A 54 -24.91 8.82 30.76
CA ARG A 54 -25.30 9.22 32.11
C ARG A 54 -24.26 8.64 33.07
N GLN A 55 -23.62 9.49 33.87
CA GLN A 55 -22.82 9.03 34.99
C GLN A 55 -23.78 8.31 35.94
N THR A 56 -23.65 6.99 36.07
CA THR A 56 -24.41 6.23 37.06
C THR A 56 -23.86 6.60 38.44
N ASP A 57 -24.74 6.99 39.36
CA ASP A 57 -24.37 7.29 40.75
C ASP A 57 -23.87 6.02 41.51
N VAL A 58 -23.99 4.85 40.87
CA VAL A 58 -23.49 3.57 41.36
C VAL A 58 -22.01 3.43 41.00
N PRO A 59 -21.12 3.20 41.99
CA PRO A 59 -19.72 2.92 41.73
C PRO A 59 -19.56 1.66 40.86
N PRO A 60 -18.61 1.65 39.91
CA PRO A 60 -18.36 0.46 39.10
C PRO A 60 -17.90 -0.69 39.99
N THR A 61 -18.48 -1.86 39.72
CA THR A 61 -18.09 -3.12 40.35
C THR A 61 -16.63 -3.45 40.06
N ASP A 62 -16.00 -4.25 40.92
CA ASP A 62 -14.59 -4.67 40.71
C ASP A 62 -14.41 -5.37 39.36
N ARG A 63 -15.43 -6.10 38.91
CA ARG A 63 -15.46 -6.73 37.60
C ARG A 63 -15.42 -5.70 36.46
N GLU A 64 -16.28 -4.68 36.50
CA GLU A 64 -16.30 -3.62 35.49
C GLU A 64 -14.99 -2.82 35.48
N ARG A 65 -14.37 -2.60 36.65
CA ARG A 65 -13.04 -1.97 36.74
C ARG A 65 -11.97 -2.77 36.01
N VAL A 66 -11.92 -4.09 36.24
CA VAL A 66 -10.97 -5.00 35.56
C VAL A 66 -11.25 -5.05 34.06
N GLU A 67 -12.51 -5.15 33.64
CA GLU A 67 -12.88 -5.15 32.21
C GLU A 67 -12.44 -3.85 31.52
N VAL A 68 -12.61 -2.69 32.17
CA VAL A 68 -12.13 -1.40 31.65
C VAL A 68 -10.60 -1.35 31.56
N GLU A 69 -9.88 -1.89 32.54
CA GLU A 69 -8.41 -1.95 32.50
C GLU A 69 -7.90 -2.84 31.36
N ILE A 70 -8.55 -3.98 31.12
CA ILE A 70 -8.23 -4.86 29.99
C ILE A 70 -8.44 -4.12 28.67
N ILE A 71 -9.59 -3.43 28.51
CA ILE A 71 -9.88 -2.67 27.29
C ILE A 71 -8.81 -1.59 27.05
N LYS A 72 -8.42 -0.85 28.09
CA LYS A 72 -7.34 0.16 28.00
C LYS A 72 -6.02 -0.46 27.55
N SER A 73 -5.63 -1.59 28.16
CA SER A 73 -4.41 -2.31 27.80
C SER A 73 -4.42 -2.80 26.34
N LEU A 74 -5.56 -3.29 25.85
CA LEU A 74 -5.73 -3.71 24.45
C LEU A 74 -5.60 -2.53 23.48
N ILE A 75 -6.20 -1.39 23.81
CA ILE A 75 -6.08 -0.16 23.00
C ILE A 75 -4.61 0.28 22.94
N ASP A 76 -3.93 0.33 24.08
CA ASP A 76 -2.52 0.73 24.16
C ASP A 76 -1.60 -0.22 23.39
N SER A 77 -1.83 -1.53 23.51
CA SER A 77 -1.10 -2.57 22.78
C SER A 77 -1.29 -2.42 21.27
N TYR A 78 -2.55 -2.26 20.82
CA TYR A 78 -2.87 -2.09 19.40
C TYR A 78 -2.21 -0.85 18.82
N PHE A 79 -2.44 0.33 19.42
CA PHE A 79 -1.83 1.56 18.94
C PHE A 79 -0.31 1.56 19.11
N GLY A 80 0.22 0.79 20.07
CA GLY A 80 1.65 0.55 20.22
C GLY A 80 2.28 -0.18 19.03
N ILE A 81 1.55 -1.09 18.38
CA ILE A 81 1.99 -1.76 17.14
C ILE A 81 1.79 -0.85 15.94
N VAL A 82 0.62 -0.22 15.81
CA VAL A 82 0.32 0.69 14.71
C VAL A 82 1.33 1.83 14.63
N ARG A 83 1.65 2.48 15.77
CA ARG A 83 2.68 3.54 15.80
C ARG A 83 4.04 3.05 15.30
N LYS A 84 4.48 1.85 15.70
CA LYS A 84 5.74 1.27 15.21
C LYS A 84 5.70 1.05 13.69
N ASN A 85 4.60 0.52 13.18
CA ASN A 85 4.42 0.32 11.73
C ASN A 85 4.48 1.65 10.98
N PHE A 86 3.82 2.70 11.47
CA PHE A 86 3.83 4.01 10.80
C PHE A 86 5.20 4.67 10.82
N ILE A 87 5.94 4.56 11.93
CA ILE A 87 7.32 5.07 12.04
C ILE A 87 8.22 4.43 10.97
N ASP A 88 8.00 3.16 10.66
CA ASP A 88 8.75 2.44 9.63
C ASP A 88 8.25 2.72 8.21
N MET A 89 6.93 2.75 8.02
CA MET A 89 6.32 2.86 6.70
C MET A 89 6.51 4.25 6.10
N VAL A 90 6.30 5.32 6.88
CA VAL A 90 6.31 6.69 6.34
C VAL A 90 7.66 7.06 5.72
N PRO A 91 8.82 6.85 6.39
CA PRO A 91 10.11 7.13 5.78
C PRO A 91 10.37 6.27 4.54
N LYS A 92 9.96 4.99 4.55
CA LYS A 92 10.11 4.10 3.38
C LYS A 92 9.27 4.59 2.19
N THR A 93 8.04 5.03 2.45
CA THR A 93 7.15 5.61 1.44
C THR A 93 7.75 6.89 0.86
N VAL A 94 8.17 7.84 1.70
CA VAL A 94 8.78 9.10 1.22
C VAL A 94 10.07 8.84 0.44
N MET A 95 10.92 7.94 0.95
CA MET A 95 12.16 7.55 0.28
C MET A 95 11.88 6.99 -1.11
N HIS A 96 10.90 6.09 -1.23
CA HIS A 96 10.58 5.43 -2.49
C HIS A 96 9.90 6.36 -3.50
N PHE A 97 8.83 7.04 -3.09
CA PHE A 97 8.00 7.83 -4.01
C PHE A 97 8.60 9.17 -4.39
N LEU A 98 9.33 9.81 -3.47
CA LEU A 98 9.85 11.15 -3.70
C LEU A 98 11.37 11.12 -3.90
N VAL A 99 12.11 10.67 -2.90
CA VAL A 99 13.57 10.89 -2.89
C VAL A 99 14.27 10.11 -4.01
N ASN A 100 13.99 8.81 -4.12
CA ASN A 100 14.57 7.99 -5.19
C ASN A 100 14.06 8.42 -6.56
N HIS A 101 12.77 8.75 -6.68
CA HIS A 101 12.21 9.24 -7.94
C HIS A 101 12.91 10.51 -8.43
N VAL A 102 13.04 11.52 -7.56
CA VAL A 102 13.72 12.77 -7.90
C VAL A 102 15.19 12.51 -8.22
N ARG A 103 15.90 11.69 -7.44
CA ARG A 103 17.30 11.34 -7.72
C ARG A 103 17.48 10.77 -9.14
N ASP A 104 16.61 9.86 -9.53
CA ASP A 104 16.73 9.13 -10.80
C ASP A 104 16.22 9.97 -11.99
N ALA A 105 15.19 10.81 -11.79
CA ALA A 105 14.62 11.65 -12.84
C ALA A 105 15.42 12.96 -13.07
N MET A 106 16.01 13.53 -12.02
CA MET A 106 16.60 14.88 -12.06
C MET A 106 17.67 15.03 -13.14
N GLN A 107 18.52 14.03 -13.36
CA GLN A 107 19.57 14.12 -14.39
C GLN A 107 18.97 14.22 -15.79
N ASN A 108 17.95 13.41 -16.09
CA ASN A 108 17.29 13.41 -17.39
C ASN A 108 16.49 14.70 -17.61
N GLU A 109 15.76 15.14 -16.60
CA GLU A 109 14.98 16.39 -16.64
C GLU A 109 15.89 17.61 -16.81
N LEU A 110 16.96 17.73 -16.03
CA LEU A 110 17.88 18.86 -16.15
C LEU A 110 18.58 18.88 -17.51
N VAL A 111 18.96 17.73 -18.06
CA VAL A 111 19.52 17.68 -19.42
C VAL A 111 18.47 18.09 -20.45
N ALA A 112 17.25 17.59 -20.34
CA ALA A 112 16.17 17.92 -21.26
C ALA A 112 15.82 19.41 -21.22
N GLU A 113 15.81 20.04 -20.04
CA GLU A 113 15.45 21.44 -19.86
C GLU A 113 16.59 22.41 -20.16
N LEU A 114 17.81 22.16 -19.69
CA LEU A 114 18.95 23.08 -19.87
C LEU A 114 19.49 23.08 -21.31
N TYR A 115 19.31 21.99 -22.05
CA TYR A 115 19.76 21.88 -23.44
C TYR A 115 18.63 22.09 -24.46
N ARG A 116 17.51 22.72 -24.07
CA ARG A 116 16.51 23.14 -25.05
C ARG A 116 17.08 24.26 -25.93
N ASP A 117 16.95 24.10 -27.25
CA ASP A 117 17.47 25.08 -28.22
C ASP A 117 16.95 26.51 -27.98
N SER A 118 15.77 26.67 -27.39
CA SER A 118 15.21 27.98 -27.03
C SER A 118 15.85 28.63 -25.80
N GLU A 119 16.34 27.83 -24.84
CA GLU A 119 16.83 28.30 -23.53
C GLU A 119 18.34 28.50 -23.52
N VAL A 120 19.08 27.65 -24.25
CA VAL A 120 20.56 27.65 -24.29
C VAL A 120 21.17 29.05 -24.56
N PRO A 121 20.71 29.84 -25.55
CA PRO A 121 21.29 31.17 -25.81
C PRO A 121 21.11 32.15 -24.65
N SER A 122 20.02 32.02 -23.90
CA SER A 122 19.72 32.89 -22.74
C SER A 122 20.48 32.43 -21.50
N LEU A 123 20.48 31.13 -21.21
CA LEU A 123 21.18 30.53 -20.05
C LEU A 123 22.71 30.68 -20.14
N MET A 124 23.27 30.66 -21.36
CA MET A 124 24.70 30.85 -21.60
C MET A 124 25.10 32.32 -21.81
N ARG A 125 24.19 33.28 -21.56
CA ARG A 125 24.53 34.71 -21.63
C ARG A 125 25.41 35.09 -20.45
N GLU A 126 26.54 35.72 -20.73
CA GLU A 126 27.40 36.30 -19.71
C GLU A 126 26.69 37.47 -18.98
N ALA A 127 27.06 37.71 -17.73
CA ALA A 127 26.56 38.86 -16.98
C ALA A 127 27.17 40.17 -17.51
N ASP A 128 26.36 41.25 -17.52
CA ASP A 128 26.72 42.51 -18.18
C ASP A 128 27.96 43.19 -17.57
N ASP A 129 28.18 43.03 -16.26
CA ASP A 129 29.34 43.56 -15.53
C ASP A 129 30.64 42.85 -15.92
N VAL A 130 30.57 41.54 -16.18
CA VAL A 130 31.72 40.75 -16.61
C VAL A 130 32.09 41.08 -18.06
N ALA A 131 31.08 41.22 -18.93
CA ALA A 131 31.27 41.63 -20.31
C ALA A 131 31.93 43.02 -20.40
N GLN A 132 31.46 43.98 -19.60
CA GLN A 132 32.02 45.33 -19.54
C GLN A 132 33.48 45.32 -19.05
N ARG A 133 33.80 44.53 -18.03
CA ARG A 133 35.18 44.42 -17.53
C ARG A 133 36.13 43.85 -18.58
N ARG A 134 35.66 42.94 -19.43
CA ARG A 134 36.46 42.37 -20.53
C ARG A 134 36.73 43.39 -21.63
N GLU A 135 35.77 44.27 -21.95
CA GLU A 135 35.97 45.34 -22.94
C GLU A 135 36.92 46.45 -22.48
N THR A 136 37.11 46.58 -21.16
CA THR A 136 37.90 47.67 -20.56
C THR A 136 39.38 47.28 -20.30
N CYS A 137 39.75 45.99 -20.50
CA CYS A 137 41.13 45.48 -20.37
C CYS A 137 41.79 45.31 -21.74
#